data_AF-A0A4R9QF24-F1
#
_entry.id   AF-A0A4R9QF24-F1
#
_cell.length_a   1.000
_cell.length_b   1.000
_cell.length_c   1.000
_cell.angle_alpha   90.00
_cell.angle_beta   90.00
_cell.angle_gamma   90.00
#
_symmetry.space_group_name_H-M   'P 1'
#
loop_
_entity.id
_entity.type
_entity.pdbx_description
1 polymer ?
#
loop_
_entity_poly.entity_id
_entity_poly.type
_entity_poly.pdbx_seq_one_letter_code
_entity_poly.pdbx_strand_id
1 'polypeptide(L)'
;MTSRLLAAGYSKPQVGFLMRNTDRMTSALRAERLNDKAKACGIDSARAYVLGCLDKQLFPAGAGSNSPLDEMKQTSGFWGRKRLTVRELLYIGHFHACLGAAKEFLFRG
;
A
#
# COMPACT_ATOMS: atom_id res chain seq x y z
N MET A 1 4.95 -4.98 7.97
CA MET A 1 4.02 -3.85 7.74
C MET A 1 3.00 -3.69 8.86
N THR A 2 2.20 -4.71 9.20
CA THR A 2 1.16 -4.68 10.26
C THR A 2 1.59 -3.98 11.55
N SER A 3 2.66 -4.44 12.20
CA SER A 3 3.13 -3.86 13.48
C SER A 3 3.52 -2.39 13.36
N ARG A 4 4.07 -1.99 12.20
CA ARG A 4 4.44 -0.60 11.93
C ARG A 4 3.19 0.27 11.74
N LEU A 5 2.17 -0.20 11.03
CA LEU A 5 0.91 0.53 10.90
C LEU A 5 0.23 0.71 12.26
N LEU A 6 0.20 -0.33 13.09
CA LEU A 6 -0.31 -0.20 14.46
C LEU A 6 0.49 0.86 15.25
N ALA A 7 1.82 0.84 15.15
CA ALA A 7 2.67 1.85 15.79
C ALA A 7 2.47 3.27 15.23
N ALA A 8 2.06 3.42 13.97
CA ALA A 8 1.69 4.69 13.34
C ALA A 8 0.24 5.13 13.62
N GLY A 9 -0.44 4.51 14.60
CA GLY A 9 -1.78 4.92 15.03
C GLY A 9 -2.93 4.38 14.19
N TYR A 10 -2.68 3.43 13.28
CA TYR A 10 -3.78 2.73 12.61
C TYR A 10 -4.44 1.74 13.59
N SER A 11 -5.77 1.73 13.64
CA SER A 11 -6.54 0.75 14.39
C SER A 11 -6.47 -0.65 13.75
N LYS A 12 -6.70 -1.71 14.54
CA LYS A 12 -6.73 -3.09 14.02
C LYS A 12 -7.68 -3.27 12.83
N PRO A 13 -8.92 -2.70 12.82
CA PRO A 13 -9.80 -2.79 11.66
C PRO A 13 -9.25 -2.11 10.40
N GLN A 14 -8.59 -0.95 10.55
CA GLN A 14 -7.93 -0.26 9.44
C GLN A 14 -6.79 -1.10 8.89
N VAL A 15 -5.89 -1.58 9.75
CA VAL A 15 -4.76 -2.44 9.35
C VAL A 15 -5.26 -3.69 8.61
N GLY A 16 -6.28 -4.36 9.14
CA GLY A 16 -6.86 -5.53 8.48
C GLY A 16 -7.46 -5.21 7.10
N PHE A 17 -8.15 -4.08 6.96
CA PHE A 17 -8.68 -3.64 5.67
C PHE A 17 -7.57 -3.30 4.66
N LEU A 18 -6.56 -2.55 5.09
CA LEU A 18 -5.46 -2.11 4.22
C LEU A 18 -4.60 -3.29 3.77
N MET A 19 -4.17 -4.14 4.71
CA MET A 19 -3.31 -5.28 4.39
C MET A 19 -3.99 -6.29 3.47
N ARG A 20 -5.27 -6.64 3.71
CA ARG A 20 -6.00 -7.55 2.80
C ARG A 20 -6.06 -7.04 1.36
N ASN A 21 -6.23 -5.73 1.18
CA ASN A 21 -6.28 -5.14 -0.16
C ASN A 21 -4.90 -5.02 -0.79
N THR A 22 -3.88 -4.64 -0.02
CA THR A 22 -2.48 -4.67 -0.44
C THR A 22 -2.10 -6.07 -0.94
N ASP A 23 -2.37 -7.11 -0.16
CA ASP A 23 -2.04 -8.50 -0.51
C ASP A 23 -2.79 -8.96 -1.77
N ARG A 24 -4.09 -8.64 -1.87
CA ARG A 24 -4.88 -8.94 -3.08
C ARG A 24 -4.27 -8.31 -4.33
N MET A 25 -3.87 -7.05 -4.25
CA MET A 25 -3.37 -6.29 -5.41
C MET A 25 -1.93 -6.66 -5.77
N THR A 26 -1.06 -6.91 -4.80
CA THR A 26 0.32 -7.39 -5.08
C THR A 26 0.33 -8.82 -5.58
N SER A 27 -0.59 -9.68 -5.12
CA SER A 27 -0.74 -11.05 -5.61
C SER A 27 -1.18 -11.10 -7.08
N ALA A 28 -1.89 -10.08 -7.55
CA ALA A 28 -2.30 -9.96 -8.95
C ALA A 28 -1.14 -9.62 -9.92
N LEU A 29 0.03 -9.21 -9.40
CA LEU A 29 1.25 -9.09 -10.21
C LEU A 29 1.70 -10.48 -10.65
N ARG A 30 2.01 -10.60 -11.94
CA ARG A 30 2.31 -11.89 -12.57
C ARG A 30 3.75 -11.97 -13.07
N ALA A 31 4.40 -13.11 -12.81
CA ALA A 31 5.82 -13.31 -13.09
C ALA A 31 6.14 -13.22 -14.59
N GLU A 32 5.24 -13.68 -15.45
CA GLU A 32 5.40 -13.65 -16.91
C GLU A 32 5.44 -12.23 -17.48
N ARG A 33 4.87 -11.26 -16.76
CA ARG A 33 4.84 -9.85 -17.14
C ARG A 33 6.09 -9.09 -16.70
N LEU A 34 7.02 -9.71 -15.97
CA LEU A 34 8.27 -9.07 -15.56
C LEU A 34 9.14 -8.74 -16.79
N ASN A 35 9.87 -7.62 -16.72
CA ASN A 35 10.91 -7.31 -17.69
C ASN A 35 12.17 -8.19 -17.46
N ASP A 36 13.12 -8.15 -18.38
CA ASP A 36 14.26 -9.09 -18.35
C ASP A 36 15.14 -8.91 -17.12
N LYS A 37 15.28 -7.66 -16.65
CA LYS A 37 16.02 -7.35 -15.42
C LYS A 37 15.32 -7.92 -14.19
N ALA A 38 14.01 -7.72 -14.08
CA ALA A 38 13.23 -8.15 -12.92
C ALA A 38 12.97 -9.66 -12.90
N LYS A 39 12.94 -10.34 -14.05
CA LYS A 39 12.80 -11.80 -14.13
C LYS A 39 13.89 -12.53 -13.35
N ALA A 40 15.14 -12.06 -13.41
CA ALA A 40 16.24 -12.64 -12.66
C ALA A 40 16.03 -12.58 -11.13
N CYS A 41 15.33 -11.55 -10.65
CA CYS A 41 15.03 -11.37 -9.22
C CYS A 41 13.72 -12.06 -8.78
N GLY A 42 12.85 -12.44 -9.72
CA GLY A 42 11.58 -13.11 -9.45
C GLY A 42 10.45 -12.18 -8.97
N ILE A 43 9.22 -12.73 -8.98
CA ILE A 43 7.99 -11.99 -8.69
C ILE A 43 7.90 -11.53 -7.23
N ASP A 44 8.43 -12.32 -6.30
CA ASP A 44 8.38 -11.98 -4.87
C ASP A 44 9.26 -10.77 -4.55
N SER A 45 10.40 -10.61 -5.24
CA SER A 45 11.21 -9.40 -5.17
C SER A 45 10.46 -8.17 -5.67
N ALA A 46 9.66 -8.30 -6.75
CA ALA A 46 8.84 -7.21 -7.26
C ALA A 46 7.69 -6.84 -6.28
N ARG A 47 7.08 -7.84 -5.65
CA ARG A 47 6.08 -7.62 -4.58
C ARG A 47 6.72 -6.93 -3.37
N ALA A 48 7.90 -7.39 -2.96
CA ALA A 48 8.67 -6.79 -1.87
C ALA A 48 9.09 -5.35 -2.19
N TYR A 49 9.41 -5.02 -3.44
CA TYR A 49 9.71 -3.66 -3.87
C TYR A 49 8.52 -2.72 -3.62
N VAL A 50 7.29 -3.13 -3.97
CA VAL A 50 6.08 -2.33 -3.70
C VAL A 50 5.92 -2.08 -2.20
N LEU A 51 6.06 -3.11 -1.38
CA LEU A 51 5.90 -3.02 0.07
C LEU A 51 7.01 -2.19 0.73
N GLY A 52 8.25 -2.32 0.25
CA GLY A 52 9.39 -1.54 0.72
C GLY A 52 9.30 -0.07 0.34
N CYS A 53 8.79 0.24 -0.86
CA CYS A 53 8.48 1.61 -1.26
C CYS A 53 7.40 2.21 -0.34
N LEU A 54 6.31 1.48 -0.12
CA LEU A 54 5.22 1.92 0.74
C LEU A 54 5.69 2.19 2.18
N ASP A 55 6.52 1.29 2.70
CA ASP A 55 7.12 1.40 4.03
C ASP A 55 8.01 2.64 4.18
N LYS A 56 8.67 3.08 3.11
CA LYS A 56 9.47 4.31 3.13
C LYS A 56 8.61 5.57 3.07
N GLN A 57 7.49 5.52 2.36
CA GLN A 57 6.62 6.69 2.16
C GLN A 57 5.70 6.98 3.35
N LEU A 58 5.28 5.94 4.09
CA LEU A 58 4.31 6.11 5.18
C LEU A 58 4.91 6.54 6.52
N PHE A 59 6.22 6.39 6.71
CA PHE A 59 6.86 6.64 8.00
C PHE A 59 7.79 7.84 7.85
N PRO A 60 7.57 8.93 8.63
CA PRO A 60 7.10 8.92 10.02
C PRO A 60 5.70 9.52 10.24
N ALA A 61 4.63 8.94 9.68
CA ALA A 61 3.27 9.37 10.04
C ALA A 61 3.07 9.29 11.57
N GLY A 62 2.81 10.45 12.19
CA GLY A 62 2.73 10.58 13.64
C GLY A 62 1.65 9.70 14.27
N ALA A 63 1.99 9.12 15.43
CA ALA A 63 1.12 8.31 16.26
C ALA A 63 0.44 9.20 17.30
N GLY A 64 -0.65 9.85 16.93
CA GLY A 64 -1.44 10.66 17.86
C GLY A 64 -2.91 10.39 17.65
N SER A 65 -3.61 9.99 18.73
CA SER A 65 -5.08 10.03 18.76
C SER A 65 -5.53 11.49 18.65
N ASN A 66 -6.49 11.78 17.78
CA ASN A 66 -6.91 13.14 17.37
C ASN A 66 -6.02 13.81 16.33
N SER A 67 -5.26 13.02 15.56
CA SER A 67 -4.59 13.56 14.38
C SER A 67 -5.64 14.00 13.33
N PRO A 68 -5.41 15.07 12.56
CA PRO A 68 -6.20 15.35 11.35
C PRO A 68 -6.25 14.17 10.36
N LEU A 69 -5.29 13.24 10.49
CA LEU A 69 -5.26 11.99 9.74
C LEU A 69 -6.41 11.05 10.09
N ASP A 70 -7.02 11.17 11.27
CA ASP A 70 -8.12 10.30 11.70
C ASP A 70 -9.49 10.85 11.28
N GLU A 71 -9.55 12.01 10.62
CA GLU A 71 -10.78 12.58 10.10
C GLU A 71 -11.37 11.68 9.01
N MET A 72 -12.67 11.39 9.12
CA MET A 72 -13.40 10.61 8.14
C MET A 72 -13.75 11.45 6.92
N LYS A 73 -13.39 10.96 5.73
CA LYS A 73 -13.76 11.54 4.44
C LYS A 73 -14.71 10.63 3.67
N GLN A 74 -15.63 11.26 2.94
CA GLN A 74 -16.43 10.58 1.92
C GLN A 74 -15.58 10.44 0.64
N THR A 75 -15.63 9.27 0.01
CA THR A 75 -14.82 8.93 -1.16
C THR A 75 -15.69 8.28 -2.24
N SER A 76 -15.15 8.15 -3.45
CA SER A 76 -15.80 7.44 -4.55
C SER A 76 -15.95 5.93 -4.32
N GLY A 77 -15.29 5.36 -3.29
CA GLY A 77 -15.36 3.93 -2.97
C GLY A 77 -14.04 3.19 -3.13
N PHE A 78 -12.94 3.72 -2.59
CA PHE A 78 -11.63 3.05 -2.70
C PHE A 78 -11.67 1.69 -1.99
N TRP A 79 -11.26 0.65 -2.72
CA TRP A 79 -11.25 -0.74 -2.25
C TRP A 79 -12.59 -1.20 -1.65
N GLY A 80 -13.70 -0.68 -2.16
CA GLY A 80 -15.06 -1.02 -1.74
C GLY A 80 -15.57 -0.28 -0.50
N ARG A 81 -14.82 0.69 0.04
CA ARG A 81 -15.26 1.55 1.15
C ARG A 81 -15.47 2.99 0.71
N LYS A 82 -16.66 3.53 0.97
CA LYS A 82 -17.02 4.94 0.67
C LYS A 82 -16.62 5.92 1.76
N ARG A 83 -16.38 5.43 2.98
CA ARG A 83 -15.94 6.25 4.12
C ARG A 83 -14.59 5.73 4.60
N LEU A 84 -13.59 6.59 4.54
CA LEU A 84 -12.20 6.29 4.92
C LEU A 84 -11.62 7.45 5.68
N THR A 85 -10.75 7.16 6.63
CA THR A 85 -9.93 8.19 7.28
C THR A 85 -8.92 8.80 6.30
N VAL A 86 -8.48 10.03 6.53
CA VAL A 86 -7.37 10.64 5.79
C VAL A 86 -6.12 9.74 5.82
N ARG A 87 -5.87 9.06 6.94
CA ARG A 87 -4.77 8.11 7.14
C ARG A 87 -4.87 6.88 6.23
N GLU A 88 -6.06 6.31 6.07
CA GLU A 88 -6.31 5.23 5.11
C GLU A 88 -6.14 5.73 3.68
N LEU A 89 -6.59 6.95 3.38
CA LEU A 89 -6.44 7.55 2.05
C LEU A 89 -4.98 7.78 1.68
N LEU A 90 -4.16 8.30 2.60
CA LEU A 90 -2.71 8.41 2.41
C LEU A 90 -2.07 7.06 2.14
N TYR A 91 -2.43 6.04 2.92
CA TYR A 91 -1.97 4.67 2.68
C TYR A 91 -2.29 4.21 1.25
N ILE A 92 -3.55 4.35 0.84
CA ILE A 92 -4.02 3.92 -0.48
C ILE A 92 -3.28 4.67 -1.58
N GLY A 93 -3.13 5.99 -1.46
CA GLY A 93 -2.41 6.82 -2.42
C GLY A 93 -0.96 6.38 -2.58
N HIS A 94 -0.22 6.25 -1.49
CA HIS A 94 1.17 5.79 -1.51
C HIS A 94 1.31 4.35 -2.05
N PHE A 95 0.38 3.46 -1.70
CA PHE A 95 0.37 2.11 -2.25
C PHE A 95 0.23 2.13 -3.77
N HIS A 96 -0.71 2.91 -4.31
CA HIS A 96 -0.93 3.02 -5.74
C HIS A 96 0.25 3.68 -6.47
N ALA A 97 0.88 4.69 -5.86
CA ALA A 97 2.11 5.29 -6.40
C ALA A 97 3.26 4.28 -6.48
N CYS A 98 3.51 3.54 -5.39
CA CYS A 98 4.54 2.50 -5.35
C CYS A 98 4.26 1.33 -6.30
N LEU A 99 2.99 0.92 -6.42
CA LEU A 99 2.57 -0.10 -7.38
C LEU A 99 2.74 0.38 -8.82
N GLY A 100 2.41 1.64 -9.11
CA GLY A 100 2.63 2.27 -10.41
C GLY A 100 4.11 2.28 -10.79
N ALA A 101 4.96 2.77 -9.89
CA ALA A 101 6.41 2.75 -10.07
C ALA A 101 6.95 1.33 -10.29
N ALA A 102 6.49 0.35 -9.50
CA ALA A 102 6.89 -1.04 -9.71
C ALA A 102 6.50 -1.54 -11.10
N LYS A 103 5.28 -1.25 -11.57
CA LYS A 103 4.84 -1.62 -12.93
C LYS A 103 5.70 -1.00 -14.01
N GLU A 104 6.06 0.27 -13.86
CA GLU A 104 6.92 0.99 -14.81
C GLU A 104 8.35 0.42 -14.87
N PHE A 105 8.96 0.16 -13.71
CA PHE A 105 10.38 -0.24 -13.64
C PHE A 105 10.63 -1.74 -13.73
N LEU A 106 9.67 -2.59 -13.34
CA LEU A 106 9.87 -4.02 -13.17
C LEU A 106 9.03 -4.87 -14.14
N PHE A 107 8.00 -4.32 -14.75
CA PHE A 107 7.09 -5.05 -15.64
C PHE A 107 7.18 -4.52 -17.07
N ARG A 108 6.79 -5.38 -18.01
CA ARG A 108 6.58 -5.02 -19.41
C ARG A 108 5.21 -4.33 -19.51
N GLY A 109 5.18 -3.18 -20.20
CA GLY A 109 3.97 -2.42 -20.52
C GLY A 109 2.87 -3.31 -21.10
#